data_AF-A0A1B3PLY0-F1
#
_entry.id   AF-A0A1B3PLY0-F1
#
_cell.length_a   1.000
_cell.length_b   1.000
_cell.length_c   1.000
_cell.angle_alpha   90.00
_cell.angle_beta   90.00
_cell.angle_gamma   90.00
#
_symmetry.space_group_name_H-M   'P 1'
#
loop_
_entity.id
_entity.type
_entity.pdbx_description
1 polymer ?
#
loop_
_entity_poly.entity_id
_entity_poly.type
_entity_poly.pdbx_seq_one_letter_code
_entity_poly.pdbx_strand_id
1 'polypeptide(L)'
;MLGSGAAHGQINDTEGTWQGTLSCGDMQTAAGRSPKGFVSQIKVNVSFGAITGRRDTAEVIESFNGSIERSGRTTLEGSGHWKDNPRRAWRYRLKGTQSGSQMALAGPLESPDGKTRLRDCQVRLTSAVLAAKEARERSDKAALAARPAPPAASTQPAPAAPPPATNPAVATKPTPAGDLAARTSEKLNRDKELAARQAADKAAEAERALAARRQSDEAAAAAARAQAQAAEVEALRRKNLQLEAEKAAAERAAAEKAAADKAATDKAVAERAAAERVATEKTAAEKAAADKAAADKAARQKAEADARKAPIKVRSAMDL
;
A
#
# COMPACT_ATOMS: atom_id res chain seq x y z
N MET A 1 41.98 -12.81 -10.34
CA MET A 1 40.78 -11.97 -10.12
C MET A 1 39.55 -12.80 -10.46
N LEU A 2 38.98 -13.50 -9.48
CA LEU A 2 37.71 -14.23 -9.67
C LEU A 2 36.62 -13.36 -9.05
N GLY A 3 35.77 -12.81 -9.90
CA GLY A 3 34.65 -11.97 -9.49
C GLY A 3 33.70 -12.76 -8.60
N SER A 4 33.44 -12.23 -7.39
CA SER A 4 32.32 -12.63 -6.56
C SER A 4 31.03 -12.38 -7.33
N GLY A 5 30.56 -13.39 -8.04
CA GLY A 5 29.20 -13.44 -8.55
C GLY A 5 28.27 -13.46 -7.35
N ALA A 6 27.68 -12.31 -7.02
CA ALA A 6 26.57 -12.24 -6.09
C ALA A 6 25.51 -13.22 -6.59
N ALA A 7 25.22 -14.26 -5.80
CA ALA A 7 24.13 -15.17 -6.05
C ALA A 7 22.86 -14.32 -6.10
N HIS A 8 22.32 -14.12 -7.30
CA HIS A 8 21.03 -13.47 -7.49
C HIS A 8 19.98 -14.49 -7.04
N GLY A 9 19.66 -14.46 -5.75
CA GLY A 9 18.67 -15.32 -5.11
C GLY A 9 17.34 -15.26 -5.87
N GLN A 10 16.63 -16.38 -5.91
CA GLN A 10 15.29 -16.40 -6.49
C GLN A 10 14.42 -15.40 -5.72
N ILE A 11 13.46 -14.74 -6.37
CA ILE A 11 12.55 -13.79 -5.69
C ILE A 11 11.90 -14.43 -4.44
N ASN A 12 11.69 -15.74 -4.47
CA ASN A 12 11.15 -16.53 -3.36
C ASN A 12 12.07 -16.55 -2.12
N ASP A 13 13.38 -16.32 -2.28
CA ASP A 13 14.32 -16.24 -1.15
C ASP A 13 14.16 -14.95 -0.34
N THR A 14 13.35 -14.00 -0.79
CA THR A 14 13.12 -12.71 -0.09
C THR A 14 11.85 -12.70 0.76
N GLU A 15 11.11 -13.81 0.79
CA GLU A 15 9.81 -13.89 1.45
C GLU A 15 9.88 -13.75 2.98
N GLY A 16 8.80 -13.21 3.52
CA GLY A 16 8.58 -13.09 4.96
C GLY A 16 8.60 -11.65 5.45
N THR A 17 8.75 -11.50 6.76
CA THR A 17 8.68 -10.21 7.43
C THR A 17 10.04 -9.52 7.48
N TRP A 18 10.05 -8.27 7.05
CA TRP A 18 11.19 -7.37 7.06
C TRP A 18 10.92 -6.21 8.02
N GLN A 19 11.91 -5.87 8.84
CA GLN A 19 11.77 -4.89 9.90
C GLN A 19 12.99 -3.98 9.95
N GLY A 20 12.79 -2.72 10.31
CA GLY A 20 13.90 -1.80 10.53
C GLY A 20 13.41 -0.36 10.67
N THR A 21 14.21 0.59 10.19
CA THR A 21 14.01 2.01 10.47
C THR A 21 13.78 2.82 9.21
N LEU A 22 12.79 3.72 9.29
CA LEU A 22 12.55 4.84 8.38
C LEU A 22 13.06 6.11 9.06
N SER A 23 14.07 6.72 8.46
CA SER A 23 14.69 7.96 8.91
C SER A 23 14.44 9.05 7.87
N CYS A 24 13.82 10.15 8.28
CA CYS A 24 13.59 11.30 7.41
C CYS A 24 14.32 12.52 7.96
N GLY A 25 15.01 13.26 7.09
CA GLY A 25 15.69 14.49 7.43
C GLY A 25 14.73 15.63 7.75
N ASP A 26 15.28 16.82 8.01
CA ASP A 26 14.51 18.03 8.34
C ASP A 26 13.54 18.42 7.21
N MET A 27 12.45 19.10 7.57
CA MET A 27 11.49 19.61 6.57
C MET A 27 12.14 20.67 5.71
N GLN A 28 12.04 20.52 4.40
CA GLN A 28 12.46 21.50 3.42
C GLN A 28 11.35 22.55 3.29
N THR A 29 11.40 23.58 4.13
CA THR A 29 10.51 24.76 3.98
C THR A 29 11.33 25.99 3.60
N ALA A 30 10.72 26.89 2.84
CA ALA A 30 11.34 28.15 2.44
C ALA A 30 11.36 29.23 3.55
N ALA A 31 10.78 28.97 4.73
CA ALA A 31 10.62 29.97 5.78
C ALA A 31 10.70 29.37 7.20
N GLY A 32 11.79 29.68 7.91
CA GLY A 32 11.87 29.55 9.37
C GLY A 32 11.79 28.12 9.94
N ARG A 33 11.51 28.05 11.26
CA ARG A 33 11.69 26.89 12.16
C ARG A 33 10.99 25.64 11.63
N SER A 34 11.72 24.87 10.83
CA SER A 34 11.26 23.65 10.18
C SER A 34 11.23 22.50 11.20
N PRO A 35 10.20 21.63 11.20
CA PRO A 35 10.17 20.50 12.12
C PRO A 35 11.35 19.57 11.84
N LYS A 36 12.08 19.20 12.91
CA LYS A 36 13.27 18.35 12.84
C LYS A 36 12.99 17.00 12.18
N GLY A 37 14.03 16.35 11.69
CA GLY A 37 14.00 14.98 11.20
C GLY A 37 13.50 14.00 12.27
N PHE A 38 13.03 12.85 11.82
CA PHE A 38 12.51 11.81 12.68
C PHE A 38 13.04 10.45 12.28
N VAL A 39 13.04 9.52 13.23
CA VAL A 39 13.33 8.11 13.01
C VAL A 39 12.17 7.30 13.56
N SER A 40 11.73 6.30 12.80
CA SER A 40 10.54 5.53 13.14
C SER A 40 10.70 4.08 12.71
N GLN A 41 10.14 3.16 13.48
CA GLN A 41 10.18 1.73 13.14
C GLN A 41 9.17 1.42 12.03
N ILE A 42 9.56 0.52 11.14
CA ILE A 42 8.74 0.07 10.01
C ILE A 42 8.85 -1.46 9.90
N LYS A 43 7.71 -2.08 9.63
CA LYS A 43 7.57 -3.50 9.33
C LYS A 43 6.82 -3.67 8.03
N VAL A 44 7.37 -4.46 7.12
CA VAL A 44 6.75 -4.83 5.84
C VAL A 44 6.80 -6.35 5.68
N ASN A 45 5.87 -6.89 4.92
CA ASN A 45 5.86 -8.27 4.47
C ASN A 45 6.19 -8.31 2.99
N VAL A 46 7.03 -9.28 2.63
CA VAL A 46 7.40 -9.55 1.24
C VAL A 46 6.85 -10.92 0.84
N SER A 47 6.17 -10.96 -0.29
CA SER A 47 5.56 -12.19 -0.82
C SER A 47 5.63 -12.14 -2.34
N PHE A 48 6.25 -13.15 -2.97
CA PHE A 48 6.48 -13.17 -4.43
C PHE A 48 7.08 -11.88 -5.01
N GLY A 49 7.97 -11.23 -4.25
CA GLY A 49 8.60 -9.97 -4.65
C GLY A 49 7.71 -8.73 -4.51
N ALA A 50 6.45 -8.87 -4.08
CA ALA A 50 5.61 -7.73 -3.70
C ALA A 50 5.86 -7.37 -2.24
N ILE A 51 6.05 -6.08 -1.97
CA ILE A 51 6.20 -5.53 -0.61
C ILE A 51 4.86 -4.94 -0.20
N THR A 52 4.36 -5.31 0.97
CA THR A 52 3.16 -4.70 1.57
C THR A 52 3.42 -4.38 3.03
N GLY A 53 2.82 -3.30 3.52
CA GLY A 53 2.92 -2.95 4.93
C GLY A 53 1.85 -1.95 5.32
N ARG A 54 1.47 -1.95 6.58
CA ARG A 54 0.63 -0.93 7.17
C ARG A 54 1.20 -0.56 8.52
N ARG A 55 1.27 0.75 8.79
CA ARG A 55 1.66 1.28 10.08
C ARG A 55 0.53 2.14 10.60
N ASP A 56 0.13 1.85 11.82
CA ASP A 56 -0.94 2.54 12.52
C ASP A 56 -0.40 2.90 13.90
N THR A 57 0.04 4.15 14.07
CA THR A 57 0.59 4.65 15.34
C THR A 57 -0.44 5.52 16.05
N ALA A 58 -0.12 6.06 17.23
CA ALA A 58 -0.99 7.01 17.91
C ALA A 58 -1.28 8.27 17.07
N GLU A 59 -0.36 8.67 16.19
CA GLU A 59 -0.42 9.96 15.49
C GLU A 59 -0.71 9.82 13.99
N VAL A 60 -0.27 8.72 13.35
CA VAL A 60 -0.28 8.59 11.89
C VAL A 60 -0.77 7.22 11.43
N ILE A 61 -1.39 7.20 10.25
CA ILE A 61 -1.72 5.98 9.51
C ILE A 61 -0.96 6.01 8.19
N GLU A 62 -0.25 4.93 7.89
CA GLU A 62 0.56 4.78 6.69
C GLU A 62 0.39 3.42 6.06
N SER A 63 0.48 3.40 4.74
CA SER A 63 0.47 2.19 3.93
C SER A 63 1.71 2.17 3.03
N PHE A 64 2.29 0.98 2.87
CA PHE A 64 3.49 0.74 2.11
C PHE A 64 3.18 -0.31 1.04
N ASN A 65 3.57 -0.05 -0.20
CA ASN A 65 3.47 -0.96 -1.32
C ASN A 65 4.75 -0.87 -2.16
N GLY A 66 5.25 -1.98 -2.63
CA GLY A 66 6.51 -1.99 -3.36
C GLY A 66 6.76 -3.26 -4.12
N SER A 67 7.90 -3.32 -4.80
CA SER A 67 8.33 -4.49 -5.55
C SER A 67 9.83 -4.68 -5.48
N ILE A 68 10.26 -5.94 -5.45
CA ILE A 68 11.64 -6.38 -5.55
C ILE A 68 11.78 -7.13 -6.87
N GLU A 69 12.63 -6.61 -7.75
CA GLU A 69 12.96 -7.29 -9.00
C GLU A 69 14.01 -8.39 -8.78
N ARG A 70 14.12 -9.31 -9.75
CA ARG A 70 15.20 -10.33 -9.76
C ARG A 70 16.62 -9.74 -9.73
N SER A 71 16.76 -8.49 -10.17
CA SER A 71 18.03 -7.75 -10.14
C SER A 71 18.40 -7.25 -8.74
N GLY A 72 17.53 -7.44 -7.74
CA GLY A 72 17.64 -6.81 -6.42
C GLY A 72 17.18 -5.35 -6.40
N ARG A 73 16.87 -4.73 -7.56
CA ARG A 73 16.28 -3.39 -7.58
C ARG A 73 14.94 -3.40 -6.86
N THR A 74 14.83 -2.51 -5.89
CA THR A 74 13.68 -2.46 -4.99
C THR A 74 13.05 -1.08 -5.02
N THR A 75 11.73 -1.05 -5.15
CA THR A 75 10.91 0.15 -5.02
C THR A 75 9.97 0.00 -3.84
N LEU A 76 9.84 1.07 -3.06
CA LEU A 76 8.89 1.15 -1.96
C LEU A 76 8.18 2.49 -2.06
N GLU A 77 6.90 2.43 -2.38
CA GLU A 77 6.00 3.55 -2.30
C GLU A 77 5.22 3.47 -1.00
N GLY A 78 4.90 4.62 -0.43
CA GLY A 78 3.91 4.65 0.63
C GLY A 78 3.23 5.99 0.71
N SER A 79 2.09 5.97 1.38
CA SER A 79 1.25 7.13 1.61
C SER A 79 0.79 7.12 3.05
N GLY A 80 0.65 8.31 3.59
CA GLY A 80 0.32 8.52 4.99
C GLY A 80 -0.52 9.74 5.22
N HIS A 81 -1.19 9.78 6.37
CA HIS A 81 -1.81 10.99 6.88
C HIS A 81 -1.79 11.00 8.41
N TRP A 82 -1.93 12.20 8.98
CA TRP A 82 -2.13 12.32 10.41
C TRP A 82 -3.57 11.92 10.78
N LYS A 83 -3.74 11.31 11.96
CA LYS A 83 -5.06 10.90 12.46
C LYS A 83 -5.94 12.08 12.85
N ASP A 84 -5.33 13.15 13.38
CA ASP A 84 -6.02 14.39 13.76
C ASP A 84 -6.54 15.16 12.53
N ASN A 85 -5.85 15.04 11.40
CA ASN A 85 -6.19 15.74 10.17
C ASN A 85 -5.79 14.95 8.92
N PRO A 86 -6.74 14.24 8.28
CA PRO A 86 -6.48 13.47 7.05
C PRO A 86 -6.01 14.30 5.86
N ARG A 87 -6.22 15.63 5.85
CA ARG A 87 -5.70 16.52 4.79
C ARG A 87 -4.19 16.74 4.90
N ARG A 88 -3.60 16.52 6.08
CA ARG A 88 -2.15 16.50 6.26
C ARG A 88 -1.62 15.14 5.82
N ALA A 89 -1.73 14.87 4.52
CA ALA A 89 -1.25 13.65 3.92
C ALA A 89 0.16 13.85 3.32
N TRP A 90 0.86 12.76 3.09
CA TRP A 90 2.14 12.71 2.40
C TRP A 90 2.25 11.42 1.59
N ARG A 91 3.23 11.40 0.70
CA ARG A 91 3.68 10.18 0.03
C ARG A 91 5.19 10.11 0.03
N TYR A 92 5.75 8.92 -0.10
CA TYR A 92 7.16 8.73 -0.40
C TYR A 92 7.34 7.71 -1.52
N ARG A 93 8.41 7.89 -2.28
CA ARG A 93 8.85 6.97 -3.32
C ARG A 93 10.33 6.69 -3.10
N LEU A 94 10.60 5.58 -2.44
CA LEU A 94 11.95 5.15 -2.09
C LEU A 94 12.42 4.11 -3.10
N LYS A 95 13.68 4.22 -3.51
CA LYS A 95 14.34 3.28 -4.41
C LYS A 95 15.65 2.83 -3.81
N GLY A 96 16.07 1.62 -4.13
CA GLY A 96 17.36 1.12 -3.72
C GLY A 96 17.53 -0.34 -4.10
N THR A 97 18.32 -1.05 -3.32
CA THR A 97 18.68 -2.43 -3.60
C THR A 97 18.47 -3.32 -2.39
N GLN A 98 18.06 -4.54 -2.68
CA GLN A 98 18.03 -5.67 -1.76
C GLN A 98 19.27 -6.51 -1.99
N SER A 99 19.98 -6.85 -0.91
CA SER A 99 21.16 -7.70 -0.92
C SER A 99 21.09 -8.63 0.28
N GLY A 100 20.89 -9.92 0.02
CA GLY A 100 20.80 -10.94 1.06
C GLY A 100 19.72 -10.63 2.09
N SER A 101 20.08 -10.62 3.36
CA SER A 101 19.16 -10.28 4.46
C SER A 101 18.88 -8.79 4.66
N GLN A 102 19.40 -7.89 3.80
CA GLN A 102 19.31 -6.44 3.99
C GLN A 102 18.69 -5.71 2.79
N MET A 103 17.93 -4.65 3.07
CA MET A 103 17.44 -3.69 2.08
C MET A 103 17.76 -2.27 2.53
N ALA A 104 18.28 -1.46 1.59
CA ALA A 104 18.52 -0.04 1.80
C ALA A 104 17.86 0.76 0.69
N LEU A 105 16.91 1.62 1.05
CA LEU A 105 16.13 2.44 0.12
C LEU A 105 16.26 3.90 0.52
N ALA A 106 16.27 4.80 -0.46
CA ALA A 106 16.26 6.23 -0.23
C ALA A 106 15.37 6.94 -1.26
N GLY A 107 14.85 8.09 -0.88
CA GLY A 107 14.03 8.90 -1.77
C GLY A 107 13.28 10.00 -1.03
N PRO A 108 12.54 10.82 -1.79
CA PRO A 108 11.82 11.94 -1.21
C PRO A 108 10.53 11.50 -0.54
N LEU A 109 10.18 12.22 0.52
CA LEU A 109 8.83 12.37 1.02
C LEU A 109 8.27 13.67 0.44
N GLU A 110 7.12 13.56 -0.19
CA GLU A 110 6.50 14.58 -1.02
C GLU A 110 5.09 14.88 -0.53
N SER A 111 4.57 16.03 -0.96
CA SER A 111 3.16 16.38 -0.83
C SER A 111 2.27 15.32 -1.49
N PRO A 112 0.98 15.24 -1.13
CA PRO A 112 0.06 14.25 -1.69
C PRO A 112 -0.03 14.27 -3.21
N ASP A 113 0.11 15.45 -3.83
CA ASP A 113 0.12 15.64 -5.28
C ASP A 113 1.47 15.32 -5.95
N GLY A 114 2.51 15.00 -5.17
CA GLY A 114 3.86 14.69 -5.64
C GLY A 114 4.63 15.88 -6.21
N LYS A 115 4.13 17.12 -6.04
CA LYS A 115 4.75 18.31 -6.64
C LYS A 115 5.79 18.96 -5.74
N THR A 116 5.66 18.80 -4.43
CA THR A 116 6.53 19.44 -3.45
C THR A 116 7.31 18.40 -2.69
N ARG A 117 8.64 18.44 -2.80
CA ARG A 117 9.52 17.67 -1.93
C ARG A 117 9.48 18.28 -0.53
N LEU A 118 9.09 17.48 0.46
CA LEU A 118 8.99 17.89 1.84
C LEU A 118 10.23 17.47 2.63
N ARG A 119 10.74 16.26 2.43
CA ARG A 119 11.91 15.70 3.15
C ARG A 119 12.64 14.69 2.27
N ASP A 120 13.89 14.39 2.61
CA ASP A 120 14.58 13.20 2.12
C ASP A 120 14.54 12.11 3.19
N CYS A 121 14.18 10.90 2.79
CA CYS A 121 13.99 9.76 3.67
C CYS A 121 14.84 8.57 3.23
N GLN A 122 15.27 7.78 4.22
CA GLN A 122 16.03 6.56 4.04
C GLN A 122 15.37 5.45 4.85
N VAL A 123 15.31 4.25 4.28
CA VAL A 123 14.78 3.06 4.93
C VAL A 123 15.86 1.99 4.93
N ARG A 124 16.10 1.40 6.09
CA ARG A 124 16.91 0.18 6.23
C ARG A 124 16.05 -0.91 6.83
N LEU A 125 15.92 -2.02 6.12
CA LEU A 125 15.17 -3.20 6.57
C LEU A 125 16.09 -4.41 6.61
N THR A 126 15.80 -5.30 7.55
CA THR A 126 16.49 -6.58 7.70
C THR A 126 15.47 -7.69 7.87
N SER A 127 15.74 -8.84 7.25
CA SER A 127 15.00 -10.08 7.52
C SER A 127 15.78 -10.95 8.51
N ALA A 128 15.17 -11.20 9.67
CA ALA A 128 15.78 -12.05 10.70
C ALA A 128 15.96 -13.50 10.23
N VAL A 129 15.01 -14.01 9.44
CA VAL A 129 15.05 -15.37 8.91
C VAL A 129 16.21 -15.53 7.92
N LEU A 130 16.38 -14.57 7.02
CA LEU A 130 17.46 -14.60 6.04
C LEU A 130 18.81 -14.36 6.70
N ALA A 131 18.89 -13.45 7.68
CA ALA A 131 20.12 -13.23 8.43
C ALA A 131 20.58 -14.51 9.16
N ALA A 132 19.64 -15.27 9.74
CA ALA A 132 19.92 -16.55 10.37
C ALA A 132 20.36 -17.62 9.36
N LYS A 133 19.71 -17.69 8.17
CA LYS A 133 20.09 -18.59 7.07
C LYS A 133 21.53 -18.31 6.61
N GLU A 134 21.85 -17.05 6.34
CA GLU A 134 23.19 -16.61 5.92
C GLU A 134 24.26 -16.85 6.99
N ALA A 135 23.91 -16.72 8.28
CA ALA A 135 24.81 -17.04 9.37
C ALA A 135 25.12 -18.54 9.41
N ARG A 136 24.09 -19.39 9.27
CA ARG A 136 24.25 -20.84 9.23
C ARG A 136 25.08 -21.30 8.03
N GLU A 137 24.81 -20.78 6.84
CA GLU A 137 25.58 -21.09 5.63
C GLU A 137 27.06 -20.67 5.76
N ARG A 138 27.34 -19.54 6.41
CA ARG A 138 28.71 -19.12 6.73
C ARG A 138 29.38 -20.08 7.71
N SER A 139 28.67 -20.51 8.76
CA SER A 139 29.18 -21.50 9.72
C SER A 139 29.44 -22.85 9.06
N ASP A 140 28.53 -23.34 8.22
CA ASP A 140 28.68 -24.62 7.50
C ASP A 140 29.85 -24.56 6.51
N LYS A 141 30.01 -23.44 5.79
CA LYS A 141 31.15 -23.22 4.89
C LYS A 141 32.48 -23.12 5.65
N ALA A 142 32.49 -22.48 6.82
CA ALA A 142 33.66 -22.42 7.68
C ALA A 142 34.02 -23.81 8.25
N ALA A 143 33.02 -24.59 8.67
CA ALA A 143 33.21 -25.97 9.13
C ALA A 143 33.76 -26.86 8.01
N LEU A 144 33.28 -26.68 6.77
CA LEU A 144 33.78 -27.42 5.62
C LEU A 144 35.23 -27.05 5.26
N ALA A 145 35.60 -25.77 5.39
CA ALA A 145 36.97 -25.28 5.18
C ALA A 145 37.93 -25.72 6.30
N ALA A 146 37.42 -25.94 7.51
CA ALA A 146 38.20 -26.40 8.67
C ALA A 146 38.36 -27.93 8.74
N ARG A 147 37.80 -28.70 7.78
CA ARG A 147 38.02 -30.15 7.74
C ARG A 147 39.51 -30.42 7.47
N PRO A 148 40.21 -31.14 8.38
CA PRO A 148 41.59 -31.53 8.12
C PRO A 148 41.64 -32.41 6.87
N ALA A 149 42.67 -32.22 6.05
CA ALA A 149 42.93 -33.07 4.89
C ALA A 149 42.94 -34.54 5.32
N PRO A 150 42.38 -35.47 4.52
CA PRO A 150 42.44 -36.88 4.83
C PRO A 150 43.91 -37.26 5.10
N PRO A 151 44.21 -38.01 6.18
CA PRO A 151 45.58 -38.42 6.43
C PRO A 151 46.07 -39.17 5.20
N ALA A 152 47.20 -38.72 4.64
CA ALA A 152 47.90 -39.46 3.60
C ALA A 152 48.09 -40.89 4.11
N ALA A 153 47.69 -41.86 3.30
CA ALA A 153 47.81 -43.28 3.60
C ALA A 153 49.25 -43.58 4.03
N SER A 154 49.46 -43.73 5.34
CA SER A 154 50.69 -44.33 5.87
C SER A 154 50.62 -45.80 5.55
N THR A 155 51.42 -46.22 4.58
CA THR A 155 51.82 -47.61 4.38
C THR A 155 52.54 -48.10 5.63
N GLN A 156 51.79 -48.73 6.54
CA GLN A 156 52.39 -49.58 7.57
C GLN A 156 53.04 -50.79 6.90
N PRO A 157 54.30 -51.12 7.20
CA PRO A 157 54.90 -52.39 6.78
C PRO A 157 54.25 -53.55 7.54
N ALA A 158 54.04 -54.66 6.83
CA ALA A 158 53.46 -55.89 7.34
C ALA A 158 54.17 -56.42 8.60
N PRO A 159 53.43 -56.96 9.59
CA PRO A 159 54.05 -57.68 10.70
C PRO A 159 54.64 -59.00 10.21
N ALA A 160 55.90 -59.24 10.59
CA ALA A 160 56.64 -60.48 10.31
C ALA A 160 55.98 -61.69 11.00
N ALA A 161 56.14 -62.85 10.35
CA ALA A 161 55.55 -64.13 10.68
C ALA A 161 55.84 -64.63 12.11
N PRO A 162 54.91 -65.39 12.73
CA PRO A 162 55.17 -66.08 14.00
C PRO A 162 55.99 -67.38 13.77
N PRO A 163 56.87 -67.77 14.71
CA PRO A 163 57.58 -69.05 14.65
C PRO A 163 56.67 -70.25 14.97
N PRO A 164 57.02 -71.47 14.53
CA PRO A 164 56.12 -72.61 14.57
C PRO A 164 55.98 -73.22 15.97
N ALA A 165 54.82 -73.84 16.15
CA ALA A 165 54.34 -74.45 17.38
C ALA A 165 55.20 -75.65 17.85
N THR A 166 55.35 -75.74 19.17
CA THR A 166 55.58 -76.99 19.88
C THR A 166 54.61 -77.07 21.06
N ASN A 167 53.71 -78.05 21.00
CA ASN A 167 52.95 -78.62 22.12
C ASN A 167 53.65 -79.93 22.54
N PRO A 168 53.36 -80.58 23.69
CA PRO A 168 52.13 -80.49 24.49
C PRO A 168 52.34 -80.46 26.02
N ALA A 169 51.29 -80.18 26.80
CA ALA A 169 50.78 -81.12 27.82
C ALA A 169 49.78 -80.49 28.81
N VAL A 170 48.90 -81.38 29.28
CA VAL A 170 48.05 -81.34 30.49
C VAL A 170 46.70 -80.62 30.38
N ALA A 171 45.70 -81.49 30.31
CA ALA A 171 44.29 -81.25 30.51
C ALA A 171 43.97 -80.76 31.92
N THR A 172 43.11 -79.75 32.01
CA THR A 172 42.03 -79.70 33.01
C THR A 172 40.79 -79.08 32.37
N LYS A 173 39.69 -79.83 32.48
CA LYS A 173 38.36 -79.60 31.89
C LYS A 173 37.61 -78.53 32.68
N PRO A 174 36.99 -77.50 32.06
CA PRO A 174 35.89 -76.79 32.67
C PRO A 174 34.54 -77.33 32.16
N THR A 175 33.63 -77.54 33.08
CA THR A 175 32.27 -78.07 32.89
C THR A 175 31.40 -77.10 32.07
N PRO A 176 30.61 -77.53 31.06
CA PRO A 176 29.91 -76.62 30.14
C PRO A 176 28.50 -76.17 30.60
N ALA A 177 28.16 -76.26 31.89
CA ALA A 177 26.77 -76.06 32.35
C ALA A 177 26.44 -74.63 32.84
N GLY A 178 27.44 -73.83 33.26
CA GLY A 178 27.20 -72.47 33.79
C GLY A 178 27.06 -71.37 32.73
N ASP A 179 27.64 -71.58 31.55
CA ASP A 179 27.79 -70.55 30.51
C ASP A 179 26.52 -70.35 29.66
N LEU A 180 25.73 -71.42 29.46
CA LEU A 180 24.49 -71.34 28.67
C LEU A 180 23.39 -70.55 29.39
N ALA A 181 23.21 -70.76 30.70
CA ALA A 181 22.21 -70.05 31.49
C ALA A 181 22.48 -68.53 31.56
N ALA A 182 23.76 -68.15 31.72
CA ALA A 182 24.18 -66.75 31.69
C ALA A 182 23.96 -66.10 30.31
N ARG A 183 24.34 -66.79 29.22
CA ARG A 183 24.12 -66.32 27.83
C ARG A 183 22.64 -66.20 27.48
N THR A 184 21.77 -67.08 27.98
CA THR A 184 20.32 -66.98 27.78
C THR A 184 19.70 -65.81 28.53
N SER A 185 20.17 -65.51 29.76
CA SER A 185 19.72 -64.36 30.54
C SER A 185 20.13 -63.04 29.90
N GLU A 186 21.36 -62.95 29.37
CA GLU A 186 21.84 -61.74 28.70
C GLU A 186 21.09 -61.46 27.40
N LYS A 187 20.78 -62.50 26.61
CA LYS A 187 19.94 -62.39 25.41
C LYS A 187 18.54 -61.89 25.75
N LEU A 188 17.89 -62.46 26.77
CA LEU A 188 16.55 -62.05 27.20
C LEU A 188 16.52 -60.59 27.67
N ASN A 189 17.55 -60.14 28.40
CA ASN A 189 17.65 -58.75 28.83
C ASN A 189 17.83 -57.80 27.63
N ARG A 190 18.66 -58.18 26.65
CA ARG A 190 18.85 -57.40 25.42
C ARG A 190 17.56 -57.31 24.59
N ASP A 191 16.79 -58.40 24.50
CA ASP A 191 15.51 -58.44 23.80
C ASP A 191 14.46 -57.56 24.49
N LYS A 192 14.44 -57.55 25.84
CA LYS A 192 13.58 -56.64 26.62
C LYS A 192 13.97 -55.17 26.44
N GLU A 193 15.26 -54.85 26.43
CA GLU A 193 15.76 -53.50 26.17
C GLU A 193 15.42 -53.03 24.75
N LEU A 194 15.53 -53.92 23.75
CA LEU A 194 15.14 -53.63 22.36
C LEU A 194 13.64 -53.40 22.24
N ALA A 195 12.81 -54.23 22.88
CA ALA A 195 11.36 -54.04 22.91
C ALA A 195 10.97 -52.71 23.60
N ALA A 196 11.66 -52.34 24.68
CA ALA A 196 11.45 -51.06 25.36
C ALA A 196 11.85 -49.86 24.47
N ARG A 197 12.97 -49.95 23.75
CA ARG A 197 13.40 -48.92 22.78
C ARG A 197 12.41 -48.77 21.64
N GLN A 198 11.94 -49.88 21.05
CA GLN A 198 10.93 -49.85 19.99
C GLN A 198 9.59 -49.26 20.47
N ALA A 199 9.19 -49.53 21.72
CA ALA A 199 8.00 -48.92 22.31
C ALA A 199 8.19 -47.40 22.52
N ALA A 200 9.37 -46.97 22.96
CA ALA A 200 9.72 -45.56 23.11
C ALA A 200 9.75 -44.83 21.76
N ASP A 201 10.31 -45.45 20.71
CA ASP A 201 10.35 -44.88 19.36
C ASP A 201 8.93 -44.72 18.78
N LYS A 202 8.06 -45.73 18.97
CA LYS A 202 6.65 -45.65 18.56
C LYS A 202 5.88 -44.57 19.33
N ALA A 203 6.14 -44.41 20.63
CA ALA A 203 5.54 -43.34 21.43
C ALA A 203 6.01 -41.96 20.95
N ALA A 204 7.31 -41.81 20.64
CA ALA A 204 7.86 -40.57 20.10
C ALA A 204 7.29 -40.24 18.70
N GLU A 205 7.06 -41.24 17.85
CA GLU A 205 6.42 -41.07 16.55
C GLU A 205 4.94 -40.66 16.69
N ALA A 206 4.20 -41.28 17.63
CA ALA A 206 2.82 -40.90 17.92
C ALA A 206 2.72 -39.46 18.43
N GLU A 207 3.61 -39.03 19.33
CA GLU A 207 3.69 -37.65 19.81
C GLU A 207 4.02 -36.66 18.68
N ARG A 208 4.94 -37.01 17.78
CA ARG A 208 5.24 -36.21 16.58
C ARG A 208 4.04 -36.10 15.64
N ALA A 209 3.29 -37.18 15.47
CA ALA A 209 2.07 -37.20 14.66
C ALA A 209 0.96 -36.33 15.27
N LEU A 210 0.79 -36.36 16.60
CA LEU A 210 -0.12 -35.49 17.32
C LEU A 210 0.30 -34.01 17.25
N ALA A 211 1.60 -33.72 17.37
CA ALA A 211 2.13 -32.37 17.19
C ALA A 211 1.93 -31.85 15.76
N ALA A 212 2.14 -32.69 14.74
CA ALA A 212 1.87 -32.34 13.34
C ALA A 212 0.39 -32.05 13.09
N ARG A 213 -0.52 -32.84 13.68
CA ARG A 213 -1.97 -32.58 13.63
C ARG A 213 -2.35 -31.27 14.31
N ARG A 214 -1.80 -30.97 15.49
CA ARG A 214 -2.00 -29.67 16.16
C ARG A 214 -1.53 -28.51 15.30
N GLN A 215 -0.38 -28.65 14.64
CA GLN A 215 0.13 -27.64 13.72
C GLN A 215 -0.78 -27.46 12.49
N SER A 216 -1.31 -28.55 11.92
CA SER A 216 -2.26 -28.43 10.80
C SER A 216 -3.57 -27.78 11.22
N ASP A 217 -4.08 -28.10 12.41
CA ASP A 217 -5.33 -27.52 12.93
C ASP A 217 -5.15 -26.03 13.25
N GLU A 218 -4.00 -25.63 13.81
CA GLU A 218 -3.66 -24.24 14.06
C GLU A 218 -3.47 -23.45 12.76
N ALA A 219 -2.82 -24.05 11.75
CA ALA A 219 -2.70 -23.46 10.42
C ALA A 219 -4.08 -23.29 9.74
N ALA A 220 -4.97 -24.29 9.86
CA ALA A 220 -6.33 -24.20 9.35
C ALA A 220 -7.14 -23.11 10.07
N ALA A 221 -7.01 -23.00 11.40
CA ALA A 221 -7.64 -21.94 12.17
C ALA A 221 -7.10 -20.55 11.81
N ALA A 222 -5.80 -20.42 11.57
CA ALA A 222 -5.19 -19.18 11.11
C ALA A 222 -5.67 -18.79 9.70
N ALA A 223 -5.79 -19.76 8.79
CA ALA A 223 -6.33 -19.53 7.45
C ALA A 223 -7.80 -19.08 7.49
N ALA A 224 -8.62 -19.69 8.34
CA ALA A 224 -10.02 -19.29 8.53
C ALA A 224 -10.13 -17.85 9.08
N ARG A 225 -9.28 -17.47 10.04
CA ARG A 225 -9.22 -16.09 10.55
C ARG A 225 -8.82 -15.10 9.46
N ALA A 226 -7.84 -15.44 8.63
CA ALA A 226 -7.41 -14.59 7.52
C ALA A 226 -8.52 -14.39 6.47
N GLN A 227 -9.27 -15.45 6.15
CA GLN A 227 -10.43 -15.36 5.26
C GLN A 227 -11.55 -14.48 5.84
N ALA A 228 -11.83 -14.59 7.14
CA ALA A 228 -12.81 -13.74 7.81
C ALA A 228 -12.41 -12.25 7.76
N GLN A 229 -11.14 -11.95 8.02
CA GLN A 229 -10.61 -10.59 7.92
C GLN A 229 -10.68 -10.05 6.49
N ALA A 230 -10.38 -10.88 5.48
CA ALA A 230 -10.50 -10.48 4.07
C ALA A 230 -11.96 -10.15 3.71
N ALA A 231 -12.91 -10.97 4.15
CA ALA A 231 -14.34 -10.73 3.93
C ALA A 231 -14.82 -9.43 4.59
N GLU A 232 -14.34 -9.11 5.79
CA GLU A 232 -14.66 -7.86 6.48
C GLU A 232 -14.11 -6.63 5.73
N VAL A 233 -12.87 -6.71 5.24
CA VAL A 233 -12.27 -5.64 4.42
C VAL A 233 -13.06 -5.41 3.13
N GLU A 234 -13.51 -6.48 2.46
CA GLU A 234 -14.36 -6.36 1.28
C GLU A 234 -15.73 -5.76 1.60
N ALA A 235 -16.34 -6.14 2.72
CA ALA A 235 -17.61 -5.56 3.18
C ALA A 235 -17.48 -4.05 3.44
N LEU A 236 -16.41 -3.62 4.10
CA LEU A 236 -16.11 -2.20 4.33
C LEU A 236 -15.88 -1.44 3.02
N ARG A 237 -15.21 -2.07 2.04
CA ARG A 237 -15.02 -1.46 0.71
C ARG A 237 -16.33 -1.27 -0.03
N ARG A 238 -17.23 -2.26 0.01
CA ARG A 238 -18.57 -2.17 -0.60
C ARG A 238 -19.39 -1.05 0.05
N LYS A 239 -19.35 -0.95 1.38
CA LYS A 239 -20.03 0.11 2.13
C LYS A 239 -19.50 1.50 1.75
N ASN A 240 -18.18 1.67 1.65
CA ASN A 240 -17.60 2.94 1.20
C ASN A 240 -18.02 3.28 -0.24
N LEU A 241 -18.06 2.31 -1.15
CA LEU A 241 -18.51 2.54 -2.53
C LEU A 241 -19.97 2.99 -2.59
N GLN A 242 -20.85 2.41 -1.76
CA GLN A 242 -22.24 2.84 -1.65
C GLN A 242 -22.35 4.28 -1.12
N LEU A 243 -21.62 4.62 -0.06
CA LEU A 243 -21.60 5.97 0.49
C LEU A 243 -21.12 7.01 -0.53
N GLU A 244 -20.09 6.68 -1.33
CA GLU A 244 -19.61 7.56 -2.40
C GLU A 244 -20.65 7.71 -3.53
N ALA A 245 -21.36 6.63 -3.89
CA ALA A 245 -22.44 6.69 -4.87
C ALA A 245 -23.62 7.55 -4.37
N GLU A 246 -23.99 7.43 -3.10
CA GLU A 246 -25.05 8.25 -2.47
C GLU A 246 -24.66 9.74 -2.44
N LYS A 247 -23.41 10.06 -2.06
CA LYS A 247 -22.90 11.45 -2.11
C LYS A 247 -22.95 12.01 -3.52
N ALA A 248 -22.49 11.24 -4.52
CA ALA A 248 -22.51 11.68 -5.91
C ALA A 248 -23.95 11.91 -6.42
N ALA A 249 -24.91 11.07 -6.02
CA ALA A 249 -26.32 11.27 -6.36
C ALA A 249 -26.89 12.54 -5.69
N ALA A 250 -26.57 12.77 -4.41
CA ALA A 250 -27.00 13.97 -3.68
C ALA A 250 -26.41 15.26 -4.29
N GLU A 251 -25.14 15.25 -4.68
CA GLU A 251 -24.47 16.39 -5.31
C GLU A 251 -25.07 16.72 -6.68
N ARG A 252 -25.38 15.69 -7.49
CA ARG A 252 -26.07 15.89 -8.78
C ARG A 252 -27.45 16.51 -8.58
N ALA A 253 -28.24 16.02 -7.63
CA ALA A 253 -29.55 16.57 -7.33
C ALA A 253 -29.47 18.04 -6.85
N ALA A 254 -28.48 18.37 -6.03
CA ALA A 254 -28.25 19.74 -5.59
C ALA A 254 -27.84 20.69 -6.75
N ALA A 255 -26.96 20.22 -7.65
CA ALA A 255 -26.54 20.98 -8.82
C ALA A 255 -27.71 21.22 -9.80
N GLU A 256 -28.56 20.22 -10.01
CA GLU A 256 -29.73 20.31 -10.89
C GLU A 256 -30.78 21.30 -10.35
N LYS A 257 -31.02 21.27 -9.03
CA LYS A 257 -31.89 22.25 -8.38
C LYS A 257 -31.34 23.68 -8.51
N ALA A 258 -30.04 23.87 -8.29
CA ALA A 258 -29.40 25.18 -8.44
C ALA A 258 -29.48 25.71 -9.89
N ALA A 259 -29.34 24.83 -10.89
CA ALA A 259 -29.50 25.20 -12.30
C ALA A 259 -30.94 25.61 -12.62
N ALA A 260 -31.93 24.89 -12.10
CA ALA A 260 -33.35 25.22 -12.28
C ALA A 260 -33.70 26.58 -11.64
N ASP A 261 -33.25 26.84 -10.41
CA ASP A 261 -33.50 28.11 -9.71
C ASP A 261 -32.86 29.30 -10.44
N LYS A 262 -31.64 29.11 -10.98
CA LYS A 262 -30.98 30.13 -11.80
C LYS A 262 -31.75 30.41 -13.10
N ALA A 263 -32.21 29.38 -13.79
CA ALA A 263 -33.00 29.54 -15.01
C ALA A 263 -34.34 30.26 -14.75
N ALA A 264 -35.01 29.95 -13.64
CA ALA A 264 -36.24 30.64 -13.24
C ALA A 264 -35.98 32.12 -12.93
N THR A 265 -34.88 32.43 -12.24
CA THR A 265 -34.48 33.81 -11.92
C THR A 265 -34.14 34.60 -13.20
N ASP A 266 -33.34 34.03 -14.09
CA ASP A 266 -32.95 34.66 -15.36
C ASP A 266 -34.19 34.93 -16.24
N LYS A 267 -35.16 34.01 -16.27
CA LYS A 267 -36.44 34.22 -16.98
C LYS A 267 -37.25 35.37 -16.38
N ALA A 268 -37.37 35.43 -15.05
CA ALA A 268 -38.10 36.50 -14.38
C ALA A 268 -37.46 37.88 -14.59
N VAL A 269 -36.13 37.96 -14.64
CA VAL A 269 -35.38 39.19 -14.96
C VAL A 269 -35.63 39.61 -16.41
N ALA A 270 -35.59 38.66 -17.36
CA ALA A 270 -35.86 38.94 -18.77
C ALA A 270 -37.30 39.44 -19.01
N GLU A 271 -38.29 38.84 -18.35
CA GLU A 271 -39.69 39.27 -18.45
C GLU A 271 -39.91 40.67 -17.88
N ARG A 272 -39.29 41.01 -16.74
CA ARG A 272 -39.34 42.37 -16.19
C ARG A 272 -38.71 43.39 -17.12
N ALA A 273 -37.54 43.09 -17.68
CA ALA A 273 -36.86 43.97 -18.63
C ALA A 273 -37.68 44.19 -19.90
N ALA A 274 -38.36 43.16 -20.40
CA ALA A 274 -39.27 43.29 -21.54
C ALA A 274 -40.50 44.15 -21.22
N ALA A 275 -41.13 43.96 -20.06
CA ALA A 275 -42.27 44.76 -19.64
C ALA A 275 -41.91 46.26 -19.46
N GLU A 276 -40.74 46.54 -18.90
CA GLU A 276 -40.25 47.92 -18.71
C GLU A 276 -40.01 48.63 -20.04
N ARG A 277 -39.42 47.94 -21.03
CA ARG A 277 -39.22 48.48 -22.39
C ARG A 277 -40.54 48.87 -23.05
N VAL A 278 -41.53 47.98 -23.01
CA VAL A 278 -42.87 48.24 -23.56
C VAL A 278 -43.52 49.46 -22.87
N ALA A 279 -43.38 49.58 -21.56
CA ALA A 279 -43.90 50.73 -20.82
C ALA A 279 -43.23 52.06 -21.24
N THR A 280 -41.90 52.06 -21.40
CA THR A 280 -41.15 53.24 -21.87
C THR A 280 -41.46 53.62 -23.32
N GLU A 281 -41.62 52.64 -24.22
CA GLU A 281 -42.00 52.91 -25.61
C GLU A 281 -43.41 53.51 -25.70
N LYS A 282 -44.36 52.99 -24.92
CA LYS A 282 -45.73 53.52 -24.89
C LYS A 282 -45.78 54.97 -24.40
N THR A 283 -45.03 55.31 -23.35
CA THR A 283 -44.94 56.68 -22.85
C THR A 283 -44.26 57.62 -23.84
N ALA A 284 -43.21 57.16 -24.55
CA ALA A 284 -42.57 57.93 -25.61
C ALA A 284 -43.53 58.20 -26.79
N ALA A 285 -44.31 57.20 -27.20
CA ALA A 285 -45.30 57.34 -28.28
C ALA A 285 -46.44 58.30 -27.90
N GLU A 286 -46.96 58.23 -26.66
CA GLU A 286 -47.98 59.16 -26.17
C GLU A 286 -47.47 60.60 -26.13
N LYS A 287 -46.23 60.83 -25.69
CA LYS A 287 -45.62 62.16 -25.68
C LYS A 287 -45.45 62.72 -27.10
N ALA A 288 -44.99 61.90 -28.04
CA ALA A 288 -44.86 62.30 -29.44
C ALA A 288 -46.22 62.64 -30.08
N ALA A 289 -47.28 61.89 -29.76
CA ALA A 289 -48.63 62.17 -30.22
C ALA A 289 -49.18 63.49 -29.64
N ALA A 290 -48.94 63.76 -28.35
CA ALA A 290 -49.33 65.00 -27.70
C ALA A 290 -48.61 66.23 -28.29
N ASP A 291 -47.30 66.14 -28.52
CA ASP A 291 -46.51 67.22 -29.15
C ASP A 291 -46.99 67.50 -30.58
N LYS A 292 -47.29 66.47 -31.37
CA LYS A 292 -47.84 66.63 -32.72
C LYS A 292 -49.20 67.33 -32.69
N ALA A 293 -50.09 66.93 -31.78
CA ALA A 293 -51.40 67.57 -31.63
C ALA A 293 -51.29 69.05 -31.19
N ALA A 294 -50.34 69.36 -30.30
CA ALA A 294 -50.06 70.74 -29.90
C ALA A 294 -49.53 71.59 -31.06
N ALA A 295 -48.60 71.05 -31.86
CA ALA A 295 -48.06 71.72 -33.04
C ALA A 295 -49.14 71.98 -34.10
N ASP A 296 -50.03 71.02 -34.36
CA ASP A 296 -51.11 71.15 -35.35
C ASP A 296 -52.16 72.19 -34.89
N LYS A 297 -52.46 72.25 -33.59
CA LYS A 297 -53.33 73.28 -33.00
C LYS A 297 -52.71 74.68 -33.12
N ALA A 298 -51.40 74.81 -32.87
CA ALA A 298 -50.68 76.07 -33.04
C ALA A 298 -50.66 76.52 -34.52
N ALA A 299 -50.48 75.58 -35.45
CA ALA A 299 -50.54 75.86 -36.89
C ALA A 299 -51.93 76.34 -37.33
N ARG A 300 -53.00 75.68 -36.87
CA ARG A 300 -54.39 76.12 -37.12
C ARG A 300 -54.68 77.51 -36.56
N GLN A 301 -54.28 77.80 -35.31
CA GLN A 301 -54.47 79.13 -34.73
C GLN A 301 -53.73 80.21 -35.50
N LYS A 302 -52.51 79.92 -35.98
CA LYS A 302 -51.75 80.84 -36.82
C LYS A 302 -52.45 81.07 -38.16
N ALA A 303 -52.99 80.03 -38.79
CA ALA A 303 -53.75 80.13 -40.04
C ALA A 303 -55.07 80.92 -39.87
N GLU A 304 -55.80 80.72 -38.77
CA GLU A 304 -57.00 81.51 -38.46
C GLU A 304 -56.67 82.97 -38.15
N ALA A 305 -55.56 83.24 -37.45
CA ALA A 305 -55.09 84.60 -37.20
C ALA A 305 -54.66 85.31 -38.49
N ASP A 306 -54.05 84.59 -39.44
CA ASP A 306 -53.68 85.12 -40.75
C ASP A 306 -54.92 85.36 -41.64
N ALA A 307 -55.89 84.44 -41.62
CA ALA A 307 -57.17 84.59 -42.33
C ALA A 307 -58.00 85.78 -41.81
N ARG A 308 -57.95 86.08 -40.51
CA ARG A 308 -58.58 87.29 -39.92
C ARG A 308 -57.87 88.60 -40.30
N LYS A 309 -56.62 88.53 -40.76
CA LYS A 309 -55.85 89.69 -41.24
C LYS A 309 -55.94 89.89 -42.76
N ALA A 310 -56.50 88.93 -43.49
CA ALA A 310 -56.72 89.07 -44.92
C ALA A 310 -57.89 90.05 -45.20
N PRO A 311 -57.72 91.04 -46.09
CA PRO A 311 -58.76 92.03 -46.38
C PRO A 311 -59.95 91.38 -47.10
N ILE A 312 -61.17 91.65 -46.61
CA ILE A 312 -62.43 91.28 -47.28
C ILE A 312 -62.45 91.98 -48.65
N LYS A 313 -62.23 91.22 -49.73
CA LYS A 313 -62.51 91.70 -51.09
C LYS A 313 -64.03 91.74 -51.28
N VAL A 314 -64.60 92.93 -51.14
CA VAL A 314 -65.94 93.24 -51.64
C VAL A 314 -65.92 93.04 -53.15
N ARG A 315 -66.55 91.98 -53.65
CA ARG A 315 -66.93 91.92 -55.08
C ARG A 315 -68.21 92.72 -55.22
N SER A 316 -68.05 93.99 -55.58
CA SER A 316 -69.15 94.78 -56.13
C SER A 316 -69.53 94.18 -57.48
N ALA A 317 -70.73 93.63 -57.55
CA ALA A 317 -71.52 93.53 -58.77
C ALA A 317 -72.74 94.42 -58.54
N MET A 318 -72.85 95.44 -59.39
CA MET A 318 -73.85 96.49 -59.41
C MET A 318 -74.98 96.00 -60.30
N ASP A 319 -76.20 95.80 -59.78
CA ASP A 319 -77.44 95.70 -60.55
C ASP A 319 -78.68 95.92 -59.65
N LEU A 320 -79.52 96.86 -60.12
CA LEU A 320 -80.80 97.43 -59.61
C LEU A 320 -80.72 98.55 -58.55
#